data_AF-A0A7V7WLH8-F1
#
_entry.id   AF-A0A7V7WLH8-F1
#
_cell.length_a   1.000
_cell.length_b   1.000
_cell.length_c   1.000
_cell.angle_alpha   90.00
_cell.angle_beta   90.00
_cell.angle_gamma   90.00
#
_symmetry.space_group_name_H-M   'P 1'
#
loop_
_entity.id
_entity.type
_entity.pdbx_description
1 polymer ?
#
loop_
_entity_poly.entity_id
_entity_poly.type
_entity_poly.pdbx_seq_one_letter_code
_entity_poly.pdbx_strand_id
1 'polypeptide(L)'
;MNTMSRVAPMALLTVFFLNLGTLAVPVWAGAPGASKLGARKVLTLVVRDPPWVRCNNNIQVAAELANVYQIPVQVVPHAFAGPGAKAPAVYYGDELIAEDGGKGNGMVSFTEMSDMLEVEGAPRHKQEGRLLAKEPKPQHEALKAAIKDVK
;
A
#
# COMPACT_ATOMS: atom_id res chain seq x y z
N MET A 1 -23.23 45.29 73.45
CA MET A 1 -22.26 44.58 74.32
C MET A 1 -22.81 43.19 74.59
N ASN A 2 -21.97 42.17 74.40
CA ASN A 2 -22.19 40.71 74.58
C ASN A 2 -23.08 40.08 73.50
N THR A 3 -22.69 39.03 72.77
CA THR A 3 -21.86 37.86 73.13
C THR A 3 -21.05 37.32 71.95
N MET A 4 -19.73 37.11 72.15
CA MET A 4 -18.89 36.22 71.34
C MET A 4 -19.20 34.76 71.71
N SER A 5 -19.32 33.86 70.72
CA SER A 5 -19.05 32.44 70.91
C SER A 5 -18.48 31.83 69.62
N ARG A 6 -17.57 30.88 69.83
CA ARG A 6 -16.54 30.34 68.94
C ARG A 6 -17.09 29.22 68.03
N VAL A 7 -16.58 29.10 66.80
CA VAL A 7 -16.22 27.80 66.22
C VAL A 7 -15.05 27.97 65.25
N ALA A 8 -14.06 27.08 65.36
CA ALA A 8 -12.79 27.06 64.64
C ALA A 8 -12.91 26.35 63.25
N PRO A 9 -11.86 26.38 62.42
CA PRO A 9 -11.92 26.12 60.98
C PRO A 9 -11.83 24.61 60.68
N MET A 10 -12.58 24.12 59.68
CA MET A 10 -12.44 22.75 59.20
C MET A 10 -12.35 22.71 57.68
N ALA A 11 -11.28 22.08 57.24
CA ALA A 11 -10.77 22.07 55.89
C ALA A 11 -11.62 21.24 54.92
N LEU A 12 -11.36 21.47 53.63
CA LEU A 12 -11.15 20.44 52.61
C LEU A 12 -12.39 19.69 52.07
N LEU A 13 -12.78 20.00 50.82
CA LEU A 13 -12.81 19.00 49.72
C LEU A 13 -13.11 19.67 48.36
N THR A 14 -12.09 20.24 47.70
CA THR A 14 -12.17 20.51 46.25
C THR A 14 -11.96 19.19 45.52
N VAL A 15 -13.05 18.58 45.03
CA VAL A 15 -12.99 17.42 44.14
C VAL A 15 -12.59 17.90 42.75
N PHE A 16 -11.30 17.82 42.44
CA PHE A 16 -10.77 18.03 41.10
C PHE A 16 -10.94 16.71 40.33
N PHE A 17 -12.04 16.56 39.59
CA PHE A 17 -12.19 15.47 38.63
C PHE A 17 -11.18 15.69 37.49
N LEU A 18 -10.01 15.07 37.59
CA LEU A 18 -9.10 14.92 36.45
C LEU A 18 -9.80 14.01 35.42
N ASN A 19 -10.42 14.62 34.41
CA ASN A 19 -10.78 13.93 33.19
C ASN A 19 -9.48 13.44 32.55
N LEU A 20 -9.11 12.17 32.79
CA LEU A 20 -8.18 11.45 31.91
C LEU A 20 -8.91 11.28 30.57
N GLY A 21 -8.85 12.33 29.74
CA GLY A 21 -9.16 12.22 28.33
C GLY A 21 -8.23 11.19 27.74
N THR A 22 -8.78 10.05 27.33
CA THR A 22 -8.11 9.08 26.48
C THR A 22 -7.64 9.81 25.23
N LEU A 23 -6.33 10.08 25.16
CA LEU A 23 -5.71 10.55 23.93
C LEU A 23 -5.84 9.43 22.91
N ALA A 24 -6.86 9.52 22.05
CA ALA A 24 -6.94 8.73 20.84
C ALA A 24 -5.72 9.09 19.98
N VAL A 25 -4.68 8.27 20.07
CA VAL A 25 -3.57 8.32 19.12
C VAL A 25 -4.18 8.08 17.73
N PRO A 26 -3.90 8.95 16.74
CA PRO A 26 -4.36 8.69 15.38
C PRO A 26 -3.75 7.36 14.94
N VAL A 27 -4.59 6.35 14.74
CA VAL A 27 -4.20 5.15 14.01
C VAL A 27 -3.82 5.64 12.61
N TRP A 28 -2.53 5.58 12.29
CA TRP A 28 -2.02 5.97 10.99
C TRP A 28 -2.57 4.99 9.95
N ALA A 29 -3.66 5.36 9.28
CA ALA A 29 -4.32 4.60 8.23
C ALA A 29 -3.65 4.83 6.86
N GLY A 30 -2.32 4.82 6.83
CA GLY A 30 -1.53 4.96 5.60
C GLY A 30 -1.32 3.63 4.88
N ALA A 31 -0.74 3.67 3.68
CA ALA A 31 -0.33 2.47 2.97
C ALA A 31 0.62 1.63 3.86
N PRO A 32 0.41 0.31 4.00
CA PRO A 32 1.33 -0.54 4.74
C PRO A 32 2.73 -0.49 4.13
N GLY A 33 3.78 -0.45 4.96
CA GLY A 33 5.18 -0.40 4.50
C GLY A 33 5.63 0.99 4.04
N ALA A 34 6.53 1.06 3.05
CA ALA A 34 7.06 2.34 2.58
C ALA A 34 6.13 2.97 1.53
N SER A 35 5.66 4.19 1.76
CA SER A 35 4.92 4.96 0.74
C SER A 35 5.85 5.70 -0.24
N LYS A 36 7.10 5.98 0.16
CA LYS A 36 8.11 6.61 -0.70
C LYS A 36 9.46 5.93 -0.57
N LEU A 37 10.20 5.88 -1.68
CA LEU A 37 11.59 5.44 -1.73
C LEU A 37 12.40 6.49 -2.47
N GLY A 38 13.23 7.21 -1.72
CA GLY A 38 13.85 8.46 -2.20
C GLY A 38 12.77 9.49 -2.56
N ALA A 39 12.85 10.05 -3.76
CA ALA A 39 11.88 11.04 -4.26
C ALA A 39 10.68 10.41 -4.99
N ARG A 40 10.54 9.07 -4.99
CA ARG A 40 9.52 8.36 -5.79
C ARG A 40 8.47 7.73 -4.88
N LYS A 41 7.20 7.82 -5.28
CA LYS A 41 6.10 7.07 -4.66
C LYS A 41 6.25 5.58 -4.97
N VAL A 42 5.90 4.75 -3.99
CA VAL A 42 5.97 3.29 -4.11
C VAL A 42 4.59 2.77 -4.52
N LEU A 43 4.56 1.81 -5.45
CA LEU A 43 3.38 1.01 -5.75
C LEU A 43 3.33 -0.16 -4.76
N THR A 44 2.40 -0.09 -3.81
CA THR A 44 2.27 -1.08 -2.74
C THR A 44 1.10 -2.00 -3.00
N LEU A 45 1.36 -3.31 -3.03
CA LEU A 45 0.35 -4.35 -3.16
C LEU A 45 0.19 -5.08 -1.82
N VAL A 46 -0.99 -5.02 -1.21
CA VAL A 46 -1.34 -5.89 -0.08
C VAL A 46 -1.96 -7.16 -0.63
N VAL A 47 -1.31 -8.30 -0.36
CA VAL A 47 -1.67 -9.59 -0.96
C VAL A 47 -2.06 -10.60 0.09
N ARG A 48 -3.03 -11.47 -0.24
CA ARG A 48 -3.29 -12.67 0.56
C ARG A 48 -2.12 -13.65 0.36
N ASP A 49 -1.78 -14.42 1.38
CA ASP A 49 -0.80 -15.50 1.27
C ASP A 49 -1.46 -16.86 1.51
N PRO A 50 -1.46 -17.77 0.52
CA PRO A 50 -0.99 -17.58 -0.86
C PRO A 50 -1.87 -16.61 -1.68
N PRO A 51 -1.33 -15.97 -2.73
CA PRO A 51 -2.07 -15.00 -3.52
C PRO A 51 -3.14 -15.68 -4.37
N TRP A 52 -4.37 -15.17 -4.25
CA TRP A 52 -5.50 -15.61 -5.08
C TRP A 52 -5.55 -14.83 -6.41
N VAL A 53 -6.51 -15.16 -7.27
CA VAL A 53 -6.70 -14.59 -8.62
C VAL A 53 -6.57 -13.06 -8.67
N ARG A 54 -7.23 -12.32 -7.77
CA ARG A 54 -7.18 -10.85 -7.76
C ARG A 54 -5.82 -10.29 -7.33
N CYS A 55 -5.15 -10.94 -6.38
CA CYS A 55 -3.78 -10.58 -5.99
C CYS A 55 -2.80 -10.84 -7.15
N ASN A 56 -2.96 -11.98 -7.84
CA ASN A 56 -2.16 -12.34 -9.02
C ASN A 56 -2.35 -11.35 -10.17
N ASN A 57 -3.56 -10.82 -10.37
CA ASN A 57 -3.80 -9.73 -11.33
C ASN A 57 -2.93 -8.51 -11.01
N ASN A 58 -2.98 -8.02 -9.78
CA ASN A 58 -2.26 -6.80 -9.41
C ASN A 58 -0.73 -6.98 -9.45
N ILE A 59 -0.23 -8.17 -9.11
CA ILE A 59 1.19 -8.51 -9.25
C ILE A 59 1.62 -8.46 -10.72
N GLN A 60 0.82 -9.01 -11.64
CA GLN A 60 1.08 -8.95 -13.08
C GLN A 60 1.06 -7.51 -13.59
N VAL A 61 0.05 -6.73 -13.22
CA VAL A 61 -0.05 -5.31 -13.58
C VAL A 61 1.16 -4.52 -13.05
N ALA A 62 1.55 -4.74 -11.79
CA ALA A 62 2.73 -4.07 -11.23
C ALA A 62 4.03 -4.45 -11.95
N ALA A 63 4.18 -5.73 -12.34
CA ALA A 63 5.31 -6.17 -13.12
C ALA A 63 5.32 -5.51 -14.51
N GLU A 64 4.19 -5.45 -15.21
CA GLU A 64 4.06 -4.77 -16.50
C GLU A 64 4.39 -3.28 -16.41
N LEU A 65 3.86 -2.58 -15.40
CA LEU A 65 4.15 -1.17 -15.15
C LEU A 65 5.64 -0.95 -14.88
N ALA A 66 6.27 -1.79 -14.06
CA ALA A 66 7.70 -1.72 -13.75
C ALA A 66 8.61 -2.06 -14.95
N ASN A 67 8.08 -2.64 -16.04
CA ASN A 67 8.84 -2.79 -17.30
C ASN A 67 8.86 -1.50 -18.13
N VAL A 68 7.96 -0.55 -17.85
CA VAL A 68 7.79 0.71 -18.61
C VAL A 68 8.24 1.92 -17.79
N TYR A 69 7.84 1.99 -16.52
CA TYR A 69 8.07 3.10 -15.60
C TYR A 69 9.06 2.73 -14.51
N GLN A 70 9.89 3.70 -14.10
CA GLN A 70 10.88 3.52 -13.04
C GLN A 70 10.23 3.67 -11.64
N ILE A 71 9.23 2.84 -11.35
CA ILE A 71 8.50 2.85 -10.09
C ILE A 71 9.04 1.79 -9.12
N PRO A 72 9.24 2.12 -7.83
CA PRO A 72 9.45 1.11 -6.81
C PRO A 72 8.14 0.34 -6.60
N VAL A 73 8.22 -0.99 -6.60
CA VAL A 73 7.09 -1.88 -6.29
C VAL A 73 7.40 -2.62 -4.99
N GLN A 74 6.45 -2.64 -4.06
CA GLN A 74 6.53 -3.50 -2.88
C GLN A 74 5.29 -4.39 -2.77
N VAL A 75 5.51 -5.62 -2.33
CA VAL A 75 4.45 -6.59 -2.04
C VAL A 75 4.46 -6.87 -0.55
N VAL A 76 3.33 -6.60 0.10
CA VAL A 76 3.15 -6.76 1.54
C VAL A 76 2.15 -7.89 1.78
N PRO A 77 2.58 -9.00 2.40
CA PRO A 77 1.66 -10.02 2.90
C PRO A 77 0.61 -9.42 3.81
N HIS A 78 -0.64 -9.84 3.66
CA HIS A 78 -1.76 -9.37 4.50
C HIS A 78 -1.48 -9.57 5.99
N ALA A 79 -0.78 -10.65 6.36
CA ALA A 79 -0.37 -10.92 7.73
C ALA A 79 0.56 -9.83 8.32
N PHE A 80 1.27 -9.07 7.48
CA PHE A 80 2.16 -7.98 7.87
C PHE A 80 1.62 -6.58 7.54
N ALA A 81 0.43 -6.49 6.93
CA ALA A 81 -0.15 -5.23 6.51
C ALA A 81 -0.75 -4.41 7.67
N GLY A 82 -0.85 -5.01 8.86
CA GLY A 82 -1.38 -4.39 10.06
C GLY A 82 -2.89 -4.63 10.27
N PRO A 83 -3.41 -4.30 11.46
CA PRO A 83 -4.82 -4.51 11.79
C PRO A 83 -5.76 -3.74 10.87
N GLY A 84 -6.81 -4.39 10.38
CA GLY A 84 -7.82 -3.76 9.53
C GLY A 84 -7.42 -3.55 8.07
N ALA A 85 -6.17 -3.86 7.69
CA ALA A 85 -5.78 -3.89 6.29
C ALA A 85 -6.66 -4.88 5.51
N LYS A 86 -6.98 -4.58 4.25
CA LYS A 86 -7.71 -5.49 3.37
C LYS A 86 -6.79 -6.09 2.32
N ALA A 87 -7.12 -7.29 1.87
CA ALA A 87 -6.40 -7.98 0.80
C ALA A 87 -7.39 -8.61 -0.19
N PRO A 88 -7.29 -8.31 -1.49
CA PRO A 88 -6.29 -7.44 -2.12
C PRO A 88 -6.48 -5.95 -1.82
N ALA A 89 -5.37 -5.20 -1.74
CA ALA A 89 -5.39 -3.74 -1.81
C ALA A 89 -4.18 -3.21 -2.59
N VAL A 90 -4.34 -2.05 -3.23
CA VAL A 90 -3.33 -1.39 -4.05
C VAL A 90 -3.23 0.06 -3.63
N TYR A 91 -2.02 0.50 -3.30
CA TYR A 91 -1.73 1.89 -2.97
C TYR A 91 -0.66 2.44 -3.91
N TYR A 92 -0.72 3.74 -4.18
CA TYR A 92 0.37 4.47 -4.83
C TYR A 92 0.79 5.65 -3.95
N GLY A 93 1.98 5.55 -3.37
CA GLY A 93 2.33 6.43 -2.27
C GLY A 93 1.46 6.15 -1.04
N ASP A 94 0.84 7.20 -0.51
CA ASP A 94 -0.11 7.11 0.60
C ASP A 94 -1.57 6.96 0.11
N GLU A 95 -1.81 7.02 -1.21
CA GLU A 95 -3.15 6.98 -1.79
C GLU A 95 -3.63 5.54 -1.98
N LEU A 96 -4.82 5.23 -1.47
CA LEU A 96 -5.49 3.96 -1.69
C LEU A 96 -6.21 3.96 -3.05
N ILE A 97 -5.75 3.11 -3.96
CA ILE A 97 -6.27 3.05 -5.34
C ILE A 97 -7.42 2.05 -5.47
N ALA A 98 -7.26 0.87 -4.85
CA ALA A 98 -8.25 -0.20 -4.88
C ALA A 98 -8.14 -1.05 -3.60
N GLU A 99 -9.26 -1.55 -3.09
CA GLU A 99 -9.29 -2.51 -1.98
C GLU A 99 -10.46 -3.49 -2.08
N ASP A 100 -10.30 -4.65 -1.44
CA ASP A 100 -11.33 -5.68 -1.34
C ASP A 100 -12.63 -5.12 -0.73
N GLY A 101 -13.75 -5.36 -1.41
CA GLY A 101 -15.04 -4.78 -1.02
C GLY A 101 -15.18 -3.26 -1.25
N GLY A 102 -14.18 -2.61 -1.85
CA GLY A 102 -14.19 -1.20 -2.21
C GLY A 102 -13.98 -0.97 -3.71
N LYS A 103 -13.28 0.12 -4.07
CA LYS A 103 -13.00 0.49 -5.46
C LYS A 103 -12.28 -0.66 -6.18
N GLY A 104 -12.77 -1.00 -7.38
CA GLY A 104 -12.21 -2.07 -8.22
C GLY A 104 -12.28 -3.46 -7.59
N ASN A 105 -12.97 -3.63 -6.45
CA ASN A 105 -12.92 -4.83 -5.61
C ASN A 105 -11.47 -5.32 -5.37
N GLY A 106 -10.58 -4.35 -5.17
CA GLY A 106 -9.16 -4.55 -4.92
C GLY A 106 -8.35 -4.98 -6.15
N MET A 107 -8.85 -4.74 -7.36
CA MET A 107 -8.09 -4.91 -8.59
C MET A 107 -7.87 -3.57 -9.29
N VAL A 108 -6.75 -3.49 -10.00
CA VAL A 108 -6.42 -2.40 -10.92
C VAL A 108 -6.10 -2.97 -12.30
N SER A 109 -6.20 -2.13 -13.33
CA SER A 109 -5.76 -2.46 -14.69
C SER A 109 -4.45 -1.75 -15.02
N PHE A 110 -3.72 -2.26 -16.01
CA PHE A 110 -2.53 -1.58 -16.53
C PHE A 110 -2.85 -0.15 -16.98
N THR A 111 -3.94 0.04 -17.74
CA THR A 111 -4.32 1.34 -18.30
C THR A 111 -4.64 2.36 -17.20
N GLU A 112 -5.45 1.98 -16.20
CA GLU A 112 -5.79 2.90 -15.10
C GLU A 112 -4.53 3.38 -14.37
N MET A 113 -3.61 2.46 -14.08
CA MET A 113 -2.37 2.80 -13.39
C MET A 113 -1.39 3.54 -14.29
N SER A 114 -1.31 3.22 -15.58
CA SER A 114 -0.43 3.94 -16.51
C SER A 114 -0.87 5.38 -16.68
N ASP A 115 -2.17 5.63 -16.80
CA ASP A 115 -2.71 6.98 -16.91
C ASP A 115 -2.39 7.81 -15.66
N MET A 116 -2.56 7.22 -14.48
CA MET A 116 -2.15 7.84 -13.22
C MET A 116 -0.66 8.18 -13.18
N LEU A 117 0.20 7.24 -13.58
CA LEU A 117 1.65 7.44 -13.60
C LEU A 117 2.06 8.52 -14.62
N GLU A 118 1.37 8.62 -15.76
CA GLU A 118 1.61 9.66 -16.76
C GLU A 118 1.20 11.04 -16.24
N VAL A 119 0.04 11.15 -15.57
CA VAL A 119 -0.41 12.39 -14.92
C VAL A 119 0.55 12.83 -13.82
N GLU A 120 1.09 11.89 -13.05
CA GLU A 120 2.09 12.18 -12.01
C GLU A 120 3.51 12.42 -12.55
N GLY A 121 3.73 12.25 -13.86
CA GLY A 121 5.03 12.44 -14.48
C GLY A 121 6.07 11.40 -14.08
N ALA A 122 5.65 10.16 -13.83
CA ALA A 122 6.56 9.08 -13.48
C ALA A 122 7.59 8.84 -14.60
N PRO A 123 8.90 8.77 -14.29
CA PRO A 123 9.92 8.60 -15.31
C PRO A 123 9.81 7.23 -15.97
N ARG A 124 9.99 7.18 -17.29
CA ARG A 124 10.02 5.93 -18.07
C ARG A 124 11.44 5.36 -18.19
N HIS A 125 11.54 4.06 -18.41
CA HIS A 125 12.81 3.44 -18.80
C HIS A 125 13.19 3.84 -20.23
N LYS A 126 14.49 3.98 -20.51
CA LYS A 126 14.99 4.21 -21.89
C LYS A 126 14.86 2.97 -22.79
N GLN A 127 14.86 1.81 -22.17
CA GLN A 127 14.70 0.50 -22.79
C GLN A 127 13.59 -0.23 -22.05
N GLU A 128 12.67 -0.85 -22.79
CA GLU A 128 11.61 -1.65 -22.18
C GLU A 128 12.20 -2.86 -21.47
N GLY A 129 11.59 -3.25 -20.36
CA GLY A 129 11.96 -4.46 -19.66
C GLY A 129 11.62 -5.73 -20.44
N ARG A 130 12.12 -6.87 -19.94
CA ARG A 130 12.06 -8.17 -20.65
C ARG A 130 10.64 -8.69 -20.90
N LEU A 131 9.64 -8.29 -20.12
CA LEU A 131 8.26 -8.80 -20.30
C LEU A 131 7.64 -8.37 -21.63
N LEU A 132 8.04 -7.21 -22.16
CA LEU A 132 7.55 -6.68 -23.44
C LEU A 132 8.56 -6.85 -24.58
N ALA A 133 9.73 -7.43 -24.31
CA ALA A 133 10.76 -7.62 -25.31
C ALA A 133 10.28 -8.52 -26.44
N LYS A 134 10.51 -8.09 -27.69
CA LYS A 134 10.09 -8.84 -28.90
C LYS A 134 11.06 -9.96 -29.29
N GLU A 135 12.29 -9.95 -28.78
CA GLU A 135 13.36 -10.89 -29.13
C GLU A 135 13.23 -12.32 -28.57
N PRO A 136 12.78 -12.56 -27.31
CA PRO A 136 12.84 -13.89 -26.71
C PRO A 136 11.96 -14.92 -27.42
N LYS A 137 10.78 -14.51 -27.92
CA LYS A 137 9.82 -15.44 -28.54
C LYS A 137 10.37 -16.04 -29.85
N PRO A 138 10.86 -15.25 -30.83
CA PRO A 138 11.54 -15.80 -32.00
C PRO A 138 12.73 -16.71 -31.65
N GLN A 139 13.56 -16.33 -30.68
CA GLN A 139 14.72 -17.13 -30.26
C GLN A 139 14.31 -18.48 -29.66
N HIS A 140 13.26 -18.48 -28.84
CA HIS A 140 12.72 -19.69 -28.26
C HIS A 140 12.11 -20.62 -29.32
N GLU A 141 11.39 -20.07 -30.31
CA GLU A 141 10.85 -20.87 -31.41
C GLU A 141 11.96 -21.41 -32.33
N ALA A 142 13.03 -20.63 -32.57
CA ALA A 142 14.21 -21.11 -33.28
C ALA A 142 14.93 -22.23 -32.54
N LEU A 143 15.08 -22.11 -31.21
CA LEU A 143 15.65 -23.16 -30.36
C LEU A 143 14.80 -24.43 -30.43
N LYS A 144 13.47 -24.31 -30.28
CA LYS A 144 12.55 -25.44 -30.42
C LYS A 144 12.65 -26.12 -31.78
N ALA A 145 12.85 -25.36 -32.85
CA ALA A 145 13.05 -25.92 -34.18
C ALA A 145 14.36 -26.72 -34.25
N ALA A 146 15.47 -26.14 -33.78
CA ALA A 146 16.79 -26.77 -33.83
C ALA A 146 16.90 -28.07 -33.02
N ILE A 147 16.22 -28.18 -31.88
CA ILE A 147 16.27 -29.39 -31.03
C ILE A 147 15.37 -30.53 -31.51
N LYS A 148 14.42 -30.28 -32.41
CA LYS A 148 13.56 -31.35 -32.97
C LYS A 148 14.34 -32.34 -33.83
N ASP A 149 15.45 -31.89 -34.42
CA ASP A 149 16.26 -32.67 -35.37
C ASP A 149 17.43 -33.41 -34.69
N VAL A 150 17.65 -33.17 -33.40
CA VAL A 150 18.64 -33.89 -32.59
C VAL A 150 17.97 -35.15 -32.03
N LYS A 151 18.07 -36.25 -32.77
CA LYS A 151 17.72 -37.60 -32.30
C LYS A 151 18.84 -38.21 -31.46
#